data_AF-A0A938LIF6-F1
#
_entry.id   AF-A0A938LIF6-F1
#
_cell.length_a   1.000
_cell.length_b   1.000
_cell.length_c   1.000
_cell.angle_alpha   90.00
_cell.angle_beta   90.00
_cell.angle_gamma   90.00
#
_symmetry.space_group_name_H-M   'P 1'
#
loop_
_entity.id
_entity.type
_entity.pdbx_description
1 polymer ?
#
loop_
_entity_poly.entity_id
_entity_poly.type
_entity_poly.pdbx_seq_one_letter_code
_entity_poly.pdbx_strand_id
1 'polypeptide(L)'
;MLSQQRESMAPEVTLSPRPPNACSGGVRPVASPQERGPAMTPRERILAVLQGRTPDRPPLMAITMMLAADQVGVPYGRYVSDYRVLVEAQIATAARFALDYVSCISDPAREAHDLGAAVKFFDNQPPAIDESNALLADKSRLASLRVPDLSAGPGPEAGGRMLDRLRAAALFKRRAGSEYLVEGWVEGPCAEGADLRGLNALMYDFFDDPAFVRGLFGFAVEMELAFARAQAEAGCDIIGVGDAAASLVGPRIYNEFVWPYQKRLVDGIHAIGSRVRLHICGDTRQILEPIGRLACDIVDLDFMVPLADARRRMGPNQVLLGNLDPVRVLKDGTPDGVRAALAACHKAAGPRYILGAGCEIPRGTPPENFLAMAQYAASVRG
;
A
#
# COMPACT_ATOMS: atom_id res chain seq x y z
N MET A 1 -21.96 45.33 104.48
CA MET A 1 -21.22 46.50 103.96
C MET A 1 -20.61 46.11 102.63
N LEU A 2 -20.96 46.85 101.56
CA LEU A 2 -20.16 47.26 100.37
C LEU A 2 -18.86 46.46 100.06
N SER A 3 -18.47 46.11 98.83
CA SER A 3 -18.81 46.61 97.49
C SER A 3 -18.11 45.77 96.39
N GLN A 4 -18.80 45.63 95.25
CA GLN A 4 -18.34 45.68 93.84
C GLN A 4 -17.13 44.85 93.31
N GLN A 5 -17.49 43.90 92.43
CA GLN A 5 -17.21 43.78 90.98
C GLN A 5 -15.78 43.81 90.37
N ARG A 6 -15.64 42.85 89.43
CA ARG A 6 -14.92 42.85 88.12
C ARG A 6 -13.41 42.64 88.19
N GLU A 7 -12.87 41.54 87.65
CA GLU A 7 -12.77 41.03 86.26
C GLU A 7 -11.34 41.23 85.75
N SER A 8 -10.86 40.23 85.01
CA SER A 8 -9.96 40.37 83.86
C SER A 8 -8.43 40.27 84.04
N MET A 9 -7.90 39.32 83.28
CA MET A 9 -6.56 39.16 82.67
C MET A 9 -5.42 38.55 83.48
N ALA A 10 -4.91 37.43 82.94
CA ALA A 10 -3.56 36.90 83.15
C ALA A 10 -2.74 37.03 81.85
N PRO A 11 -1.40 37.16 81.92
CA PRO A 11 -0.62 37.83 80.87
C PRO A 11 0.27 36.92 80.01
N GLU A 12 0.50 37.46 78.80
CA GLU A 12 1.70 37.48 77.94
C GLU A 12 2.73 36.33 77.95
N VAL A 13 2.93 35.76 76.76
CA VAL A 13 4.27 35.38 76.25
C VAL A 13 4.41 35.87 74.82
N THR A 14 5.47 36.66 74.59
CA THR A 14 5.87 37.32 73.34
C THR A 14 6.43 36.37 72.28
N LEU A 15 5.97 36.44 71.03
CA LEU A 15 6.69 36.00 69.83
C LEU A 15 6.49 37.00 68.67
N SER A 16 7.60 37.53 68.18
CA SER A 16 7.76 38.55 67.13
C SER A 16 7.77 37.94 65.70
N PRO A 17 7.74 38.71 64.59
CA PRO A 17 6.64 38.77 63.64
C PRO A 17 6.85 37.91 62.38
N ARG A 18 5.72 37.49 61.77
CA ARG A 18 5.67 36.88 60.43
C ARG A 18 5.90 37.93 59.32
N PRO A 19 6.59 37.56 58.22
CA PRO A 19 6.36 38.11 56.89
C PRO A 19 5.43 37.19 56.05
N PRO A 20 4.92 37.65 54.89
CA PRO A 20 3.63 37.23 54.37
C PRO A 20 3.66 36.18 53.24
N ASN A 21 2.49 35.56 53.06
CA ASN A 21 1.88 35.01 51.84
C ASN A 21 2.41 33.73 51.18
N ALA A 22 1.59 32.68 51.37
CA ALA A 22 0.90 31.92 50.33
C ALA A 22 1.69 31.44 49.09
N CYS A 23 2.09 30.18 49.11
CA CYS A 23 2.25 29.36 47.90
C CYS A 23 1.20 28.25 47.90
N SER A 24 0.09 28.47 47.19
CA SER A 24 -0.82 27.42 46.76
C SER A 24 -0.13 26.59 45.67
N GLY A 25 -0.04 25.28 45.89
CA GLY A 25 0.46 24.33 44.90
C GLY A 25 -0.35 24.38 43.62
N GLY A 26 0.29 24.82 42.53
CA GLY A 26 -0.25 24.76 41.19
C GLY A 26 -0.18 23.33 40.65
N VAL A 27 -1.33 22.68 40.59
CA VAL A 27 -1.56 21.53 39.69
C VAL A 27 -1.25 22.01 38.27
N ARG A 28 -0.29 21.37 37.59
CA ARG A 28 -0.05 21.64 36.16
C ARG A 28 -1.35 21.42 35.41
N PRO A 29 -1.80 22.35 34.54
CA PRO A 29 -3.01 22.13 33.78
C PRO A 29 -2.83 20.88 32.92
N VAL A 30 -3.78 19.95 33.04
CA VAL A 30 -3.99 18.89 32.07
C VAL A 30 -4.08 19.55 30.71
N ALA A 31 -3.28 19.11 29.75
CA ALA A 31 -3.31 19.62 28.38
C ALA A 31 -4.76 19.69 27.90
N SER A 32 -5.17 20.85 27.39
CA SER A 32 -6.45 21.04 26.73
C SER A 32 -6.66 19.94 25.69
N PRO A 33 -7.90 19.47 25.46
CA PRO A 33 -8.18 18.57 24.34
C PRO A 33 -7.64 19.23 23.07
N GLN A 34 -6.70 18.58 22.38
CA GLN A 34 -6.21 19.07 21.09
C GLN A 34 -7.42 19.39 20.22
N GLU A 35 -7.50 20.65 19.76
CA GLU A 35 -8.56 21.10 18.87
C GLU A 35 -8.55 20.23 17.61
N ARG A 36 -9.70 19.63 17.31
CA ARG A 36 -9.87 18.62 16.27
C ARG A 36 -9.64 19.26 14.90
N GLY A 37 -8.80 18.64 14.08
CA GLY A 37 -8.76 18.95 12.64
C GLY A 37 -10.08 18.61 11.96
N PRO A 38 -10.41 19.23 10.80
CA PRO A 38 -11.57 18.88 10.02
C PRO A 38 -11.50 17.42 9.54
N ALA A 39 -12.65 16.76 9.41
CA ALA A 39 -12.73 15.41 8.85
C ALA A 39 -12.18 15.41 7.42
N MET A 40 -11.29 14.46 7.12
CA MET A 40 -10.66 14.32 5.80
C MET A 40 -11.47 13.38 4.91
N THR A 41 -11.45 13.61 3.60
CA THR A 41 -11.85 12.60 2.62
C THR A 41 -10.86 11.42 2.65
N PRO A 42 -11.27 10.23 2.16
CA PRO A 42 -10.35 9.10 2.07
C PRO A 42 -9.06 9.43 1.29
N ARG A 43 -9.19 10.13 0.16
CA ARG A 43 -8.05 10.64 -0.63
C ARG A 43 -7.14 11.58 0.18
N GLU A 44 -7.72 12.53 0.91
CA GLU A 44 -6.95 13.49 1.73
C GLU A 44 -6.15 12.82 2.84
N ARG A 45 -6.66 11.73 3.44
CA ARG A 45 -5.93 10.97 4.49
C ARG A 45 -4.63 10.39 3.97
N ILE A 46 -4.67 9.73 2.82
CA ILE A 46 -3.47 9.14 2.23
C ILE A 46 -2.49 10.24 1.83
N LEU A 47 -2.98 11.31 1.18
CA LEU A 47 -2.14 12.45 0.81
C LEU A 47 -1.51 13.15 2.02
N ALA A 48 -2.21 13.23 3.17
CA ALA A 48 -1.65 13.76 4.41
C ALA A 48 -0.44 12.94 4.86
N VAL A 49 -0.56 11.61 4.91
CA VAL A 49 0.55 10.72 5.28
C VAL A 49 1.74 10.87 4.33
N LEU A 50 1.50 10.89 3.02
CA LEU A 50 2.54 11.07 2.00
C LEU A 50 3.26 12.42 2.14
N GLN A 51 2.54 13.47 2.53
CA GLN A 51 3.08 14.81 2.78
C GLN A 51 3.71 14.96 4.17
N GLY A 52 3.73 13.91 5.00
CA GLY A 52 4.24 13.96 6.36
C GLY A 52 3.36 14.71 7.35
N ARG A 53 2.09 14.97 6.99
CA ARG A 53 1.06 15.52 7.88
C ARG A 53 0.34 14.38 8.60
N THR A 54 -0.19 14.67 9.78
CA THR A 54 -1.03 13.73 10.52
C THR A 54 -2.44 13.70 9.90
N PRO A 55 -2.95 12.53 9.47
CA PRO A 55 -4.35 12.39 9.04
C PRO A 55 -5.29 12.39 10.25
N ASP A 56 -6.59 12.61 10.05
CA ASP A 56 -7.61 12.53 11.11
C ASP A 56 -7.77 11.12 11.72
N ARG A 57 -7.47 10.08 10.93
CA ARG A 57 -7.22 8.69 11.34
C ARG A 57 -6.21 8.02 10.42
N PRO A 58 -5.55 6.92 10.81
CA PRO A 58 -4.71 6.15 9.90
C PRO A 58 -5.50 5.72 8.64
N PRO A 59 -4.95 5.93 7.43
CA PRO A 59 -5.58 5.46 6.20
C PRO A 59 -5.47 3.93 6.07
N LEU A 60 -6.37 3.34 5.29
CA LEU A 60 -6.49 1.89 5.05
C LEU A 60 -6.39 1.60 3.53
N MET A 61 -5.37 0.85 3.12
CA MET A 61 -5.09 0.54 1.70
C MET A 61 -4.81 -0.96 1.47
N ALA A 62 -5.76 -1.81 1.83
CA ALA A 62 -5.65 -3.26 1.61
C ALA A 62 -5.87 -3.66 0.13
N ILE A 63 -5.11 -4.63 -0.38
CA ILE A 63 -5.33 -5.23 -1.72
C ILE A 63 -6.51 -6.20 -1.64
N THR A 64 -7.52 -6.04 -2.49
CA THR A 64 -8.84 -6.69 -2.31
C THR A 64 -9.31 -7.54 -3.48
N MET A 65 -8.70 -7.42 -4.66
CA MET A 65 -8.88 -8.27 -5.85
C MET A 65 -10.08 -9.26 -5.81
N MET A 66 -9.88 -10.53 -5.45
CA MET A 66 -10.96 -11.54 -5.49
C MET A 66 -12.10 -11.24 -4.53
N LEU A 67 -11.78 -10.74 -3.33
CA LEU A 67 -12.78 -10.32 -2.36
C LEU A 67 -13.66 -9.19 -2.91
N ALA A 68 -13.10 -8.29 -3.74
CA ALA A 68 -13.85 -7.21 -4.35
C ALA A 68 -14.89 -7.72 -5.35
N ALA A 69 -14.53 -8.71 -6.18
CA ALA A 69 -15.49 -9.35 -7.09
C ALA A 69 -16.65 -10.01 -6.32
N ASP A 70 -16.35 -10.66 -5.20
CA ASP A 70 -17.37 -11.26 -4.34
C ASP A 70 -18.32 -10.22 -3.73
N GLN A 71 -17.90 -8.96 -3.53
CA GLN A 71 -18.77 -7.90 -3.01
C GLN A 71 -19.93 -7.55 -3.95
N VAL A 72 -19.76 -7.79 -5.25
CA VAL A 72 -20.78 -7.52 -6.28
C VAL A 72 -21.38 -8.82 -6.86
N GLY A 73 -21.03 -9.97 -6.28
CA GLY A 73 -21.64 -11.26 -6.61
C GLY A 73 -21.32 -11.78 -8.02
N VAL A 74 -20.13 -11.47 -8.55
CA VAL A 74 -19.70 -11.91 -9.89
C VAL A 74 -18.52 -12.87 -9.83
N PRO A 75 -18.38 -13.79 -10.80
CA PRO A 75 -17.16 -14.59 -10.94
C PRO A 75 -15.94 -13.69 -11.14
N TYR A 76 -14.80 -14.08 -10.57
CA TYR A 76 -13.58 -13.30 -10.66
C TYR A 76 -13.10 -13.06 -12.10
N GLY A 77 -13.33 -14.01 -13.00
CA GLY A 77 -13.02 -13.84 -14.43
C GLY A 77 -13.73 -12.62 -15.06
N ARG A 78 -14.91 -12.21 -14.56
CA ARG A 78 -15.60 -10.98 -15.00
C ARG A 78 -14.91 -9.72 -14.47
N TYR A 79 -14.46 -9.74 -13.22
CA TYR A 79 -13.67 -8.65 -12.64
C TYR A 79 -12.39 -8.40 -13.44
N VAL A 80 -11.76 -9.47 -13.92
CA VAL A 80 -10.49 -9.42 -14.67
C VAL A 80 -10.67 -9.03 -16.15
N SER A 81 -11.83 -9.28 -16.74
CA SER A 81 -12.07 -9.09 -18.18
C SER A 81 -12.92 -7.87 -18.54
N ASP A 82 -13.57 -7.23 -17.56
CA ASP A 82 -14.43 -6.07 -17.78
C ASP A 82 -14.12 -4.98 -16.75
N TYR A 83 -13.43 -3.92 -17.20
CA TYR A 83 -13.07 -2.78 -16.35
C TYR A 83 -14.26 -2.17 -15.59
N ARG A 84 -15.49 -2.26 -16.12
CA ARG A 84 -16.68 -1.71 -15.45
C ARG A 84 -17.02 -2.49 -14.20
N VAL A 85 -16.90 -3.82 -14.29
CA VAL A 85 -17.07 -4.74 -13.16
C VAL A 85 -15.96 -4.52 -12.13
N LEU A 86 -14.72 -4.37 -12.58
CA LEU A 86 -13.58 -4.04 -11.71
C LEU A 86 -13.86 -2.77 -10.89
N VAL A 87 -14.29 -1.70 -11.58
CA VAL A 87 -14.56 -0.40 -10.95
C VAL A 87 -15.72 -0.47 -9.97
N GLU A 88 -16.81 -1.13 -10.34
CA GLU A 88 -17.97 -1.30 -9.47
C GLU A 88 -17.60 -2.08 -8.20
N ALA A 89 -16.91 -3.21 -8.36
CA ALA A 89 -16.43 -4.05 -7.27
C ALA A 89 -15.52 -3.29 -6.29
N GLN A 90 -14.55 -2.54 -6.82
CA GLN A 90 -13.61 -1.78 -5.99
C GLN A 90 -14.29 -0.62 -5.24
N ILE A 91 -15.19 0.14 -5.89
CA ILE A 91 -15.94 1.21 -5.21
C ILE A 91 -16.86 0.62 -4.13
N ALA A 92 -17.58 -0.46 -4.42
CA ALA A 92 -18.46 -1.12 -3.44
C ALA A 92 -17.67 -1.64 -2.24
N THR A 93 -16.50 -2.21 -2.48
CA THR A 93 -15.59 -2.71 -1.44
C THR A 93 -15.04 -1.57 -0.59
N ALA A 94 -14.58 -0.48 -1.23
CA ALA A 94 -14.06 0.68 -0.52
C ALA A 94 -15.12 1.32 0.38
N ALA A 95 -16.35 1.47 -0.12
CA ALA A 95 -17.47 1.99 0.67
C ALA A 95 -17.84 1.07 1.84
N ARG A 96 -17.89 -0.26 1.61
CA ARG A 96 -18.28 -1.23 2.64
C ARG A 96 -17.26 -1.34 3.77
N PHE A 97 -15.98 -1.30 3.45
CA PHE A 97 -14.89 -1.55 4.40
C PHE A 97 -14.07 -0.29 4.73
N ALA A 98 -14.58 0.89 4.36
CA ALA A 98 -13.96 2.19 4.60
C ALA A 98 -12.49 2.26 4.14
N LEU A 99 -12.18 1.67 2.98
CA LEU A 99 -10.86 1.81 2.37
C LEU A 99 -10.66 3.23 1.89
N ASP A 100 -9.43 3.70 1.91
CA ASP A 100 -9.12 5.08 1.55
C ASP A 100 -8.74 5.29 0.07
N TYR A 101 -8.80 4.21 -0.72
CA TYR A 101 -8.41 4.18 -2.12
C TYR A 101 -9.24 3.19 -2.95
N VAL A 102 -9.10 3.29 -4.26
CA VAL A 102 -9.54 2.29 -5.24
C VAL A 102 -8.38 1.96 -6.19
N SER A 103 -8.27 0.71 -6.62
CA SER A 103 -7.13 0.25 -7.43
C SER A 103 -7.54 -0.43 -8.72
N CYS A 104 -6.72 -0.25 -9.75
CA CYS A 104 -6.83 -0.92 -11.03
C CYS A 104 -6.16 -2.31 -11.05
N ILE A 105 -5.57 -2.75 -9.93
CA ILE A 105 -4.94 -4.07 -9.81
C ILE A 105 -5.97 -5.19 -10.04
N SER A 106 -5.57 -6.21 -10.80
CA SER A 106 -6.40 -7.39 -11.05
C SER A 106 -5.60 -8.68 -11.11
N ASP A 107 -4.41 -8.65 -11.70
CA ASP A 107 -3.55 -9.82 -11.91
C ASP A 107 -2.24 -9.32 -12.53
N PRO A 108 -1.17 -10.13 -12.45
CA PRO A 108 0.14 -9.78 -13.02
C PRO A 108 0.24 -10.03 -14.53
N ALA A 109 -0.76 -10.65 -15.16
CA ALA A 109 -0.62 -11.17 -16.52
C ALA A 109 -1.09 -10.20 -17.63
N ARG A 110 -1.42 -8.94 -17.34
CA ARG A 110 -2.02 -8.04 -18.35
C ARG A 110 -1.02 -7.61 -19.40
N GLU A 111 0.14 -7.16 -18.94
CA GLU A 111 1.23 -6.64 -19.74
C GLU A 111 1.82 -7.76 -20.61
N ALA A 112 2.20 -8.88 -19.98
CA ALA A 112 2.65 -10.08 -20.67
C ALA A 112 1.64 -10.61 -21.71
N HIS A 113 0.33 -10.63 -21.39
CA HIS A 113 -0.70 -11.05 -22.35
C HIS A 113 -0.74 -10.15 -23.59
N ASP A 114 -0.66 -8.83 -23.42
CA ASP A 114 -0.70 -7.89 -24.55
C ASP A 114 0.58 -7.92 -25.39
N LEU A 115 1.69 -8.43 -24.84
CA LEU A 115 2.88 -8.83 -25.59
C LEU A 115 2.74 -10.18 -26.34
N GLY A 116 1.65 -10.91 -26.09
CA GLY A 116 1.34 -12.20 -26.73
C GLY A 116 1.76 -13.42 -25.92
N ALA A 117 2.07 -13.28 -24.62
CA ALA A 117 2.32 -14.43 -23.76
C ALA A 117 1.06 -15.31 -23.64
N ALA A 118 1.26 -16.62 -23.53
CA ALA A 118 0.18 -17.55 -23.31
C ALA A 118 -0.34 -17.43 -21.88
N VAL A 119 -1.64 -17.13 -21.72
CA VAL A 119 -2.29 -16.94 -20.42
C VAL A 119 -3.49 -17.87 -20.29
N LYS A 120 -3.59 -18.56 -19.15
CA LYS A 120 -4.71 -19.41 -18.77
C LYS A 120 -5.69 -18.57 -17.95
N PHE A 121 -6.94 -18.51 -18.42
CA PHE A 121 -8.03 -17.83 -17.74
C PHE A 121 -8.89 -18.81 -16.94
N PHE A 122 -9.45 -18.33 -15.85
CA PHE A 122 -10.29 -19.11 -14.94
C PHE A 122 -11.50 -18.29 -14.51
N ASP A 123 -12.57 -18.98 -14.14
CA ASP A 123 -13.81 -18.32 -13.72
C ASP A 123 -13.66 -17.59 -12.38
N ASN A 124 -12.84 -18.13 -11.46
CA ASN A 124 -12.91 -17.80 -10.03
C ASN A 124 -11.54 -17.65 -9.35
N GLN A 125 -10.47 -17.46 -10.12
CA GLN A 125 -9.11 -17.17 -9.64
C GLN A 125 -8.37 -16.29 -10.68
N PRO A 126 -7.26 -15.63 -10.32
CA PRO A 126 -6.49 -14.83 -11.27
C PRO A 126 -6.01 -15.64 -12.47
N PRO A 127 -5.90 -15.03 -13.67
CA PRO A 127 -5.22 -15.64 -14.78
C PRO A 127 -3.78 -16.01 -14.41
N ALA A 128 -3.29 -17.08 -15.02
CA ALA A 128 -1.92 -17.54 -14.80
C ALA A 128 -1.17 -17.60 -16.13
N ILE A 129 0.09 -17.18 -16.12
CA ILE A 129 1.00 -17.37 -17.25
C ILE A 129 1.17 -18.88 -17.51
N ASP A 130 1.11 -19.29 -18.77
CA ASP A 130 1.45 -20.65 -19.17
C ASP A 130 2.95 -20.78 -19.41
N GLU A 131 3.71 -21.02 -18.34
CA GLU A 131 5.18 -21.15 -18.42
C GLU A 131 5.64 -22.30 -19.33
N SER A 132 4.79 -23.30 -19.58
CA SER A 132 5.12 -24.39 -20.53
C SER A 132 5.19 -23.93 -21.98
N ASN A 133 4.62 -22.75 -22.27
CA ASN A 133 4.64 -22.07 -23.55
C ASN A 133 5.06 -20.59 -23.37
N ALA A 134 6.10 -20.37 -22.56
CA ALA A 134 6.61 -19.03 -22.28
C ALA A 134 6.97 -18.27 -23.57
N LEU A 135 6.60 -16.97 -23.64
CA LEU A 135 6.79 -16.15 -24.83
C LEU A 135 8.27 -16.09 -25.25
N LEU A 136 9.15 -15.98 -24.26
CA LEU A 136 10.59 -15.92 -24.41
C LEU A 136 11.28 -17.25 -24.07
N ALA A 137 10.62 -18.39 -24.32
CA ALA A 137 11.29 -19.69 -24.32
C ALA A 137 12.49 -19.69 -25.30
N ASP A 138 12.31 -19.06 -26.47
CA ASP A 138 13.41 -18.62 -27.34
C ASP A 138 13.74 -17.16 -27.03
N LYS A 139 14.92 -16.94 -26.44
CA LYS A 139 15.44 -15.63 -26.04
C LYS A 139 15.58 -14.64 -27.20
N SER A 140 15.82 -15.14 -28.42
CA SER A 140 16.03 -14.29 -29.60
C SER A 140 14.78 -13.45 -29.94
N ARG A 141 13.60 -13.93 -29.53
CA ARG A 141 12.32 -13.22 -29.73
C ARG A 141 12.26 -11.86 -29.03
N LEU A 142 13.05 -11.65 -27.97
CA LEU A 142 13.11 -10.36 -27.27
C LEU A 142 13.42 -9.20 -28.22
N ALA A 143 14.30 -9.39 -29.21
CA ALA A 143 14.66 -8.36 -30.20
C ALA A 143 13.48 -7.94 -31.10
N SER A 144 12.46 -8.80 -31.21
CA SER A 144 11.25 -8.55 -32.00
C SER A 144 10.10 -7.94 -31.21
N LEU A 145 10.15 -7.99 -29.86
CA LEU A 145 9.08 -7.42 -29.04
C LEU A 145 9.01 -5.90 -29.19
N ARG A 146 7.80 -5.37 -29.08
CA ARG A 146 7.49 -3.95 -29.15
C ARG A 146 6.53 -3.61 -28.03
N VAL A 147 6.70 -2.42 -27.45
CA VAL A 147 5.76 -1.88 -26.47
C VAL A 147 4.38 -1.79 -27.14
N PRO A 148 3.31 -2.35 -26.53
CA PRO A 148 1.96 -2.25 -27.09
C PRO A 148 1.53 -0.80 -27.31
N ASP A 149 0.80 -0.55 -28.39
CA ASP A 149 0.27 0.79 -28.69
C ASP A 149 -0.91 1.12 -27.78
N LEU A 150 -0.71 2.07 -26.87
CA LEU A 150 -1.71 2.56 -25.93
C LEU A 150 -2.47 3.80 -26.44
N SER A 151 -2.17 4.28 -27.65
CA SER A 151 -2.78 5.49 -28.24
C SER A 151 -4.17 5.26 -28.83
N ALA A 152 -4.53 4.01 -29.12
CA ALA A 152 -5.89 3.63 -29.43
C ALA A 152 -6.75 4.00 -28.21
N GLY A 153 -7.50 5.10 -28.32
CA GLY A 153 -8.41 5.55 -27.27
C GLY A 153 -9.42 4.45 -26.87
N PRO A 154 -10.30 4.72 -25.90
CA PRO A 154 -11.16 3.72 -25.26
C PRO A 154 -12.33 3.20 -26.15
N GLY A 155 -12.08 2.86 -27.42
CA GLY A 155 -13.06 2.33 -28.38
C GLY A 155 -13.35 0.83 -28.19
N PRO A 156 -14.61 0.40 -28.29
CA PRO A 156 -15.06 -0.93 -27.84
C PRO A 156 -14.51 -2.15 -28.61
N GLU A 157 -13.85 -1.96 -29.77
CA GLU A 157 -13.48 -3.07 -30.67
C GLU A 157 -11.97 -3.22 -30.93
N ALA A 158 -11.14 -2.36 -30.34
CA ALA A 158 -9.69 -2.49 -30.34
C ALA A 158 -9.22 -2.31 -28.90
N GLY A 159 -8.63 -3.33 -28.28
CA GLY A 159 -8.02 -3.14 -26.97
C GLY A 159 -7.59 -4.41 -26.28
N GLY A 160 -6.29 -4.52 -26.01
CA GLY A 160 -5.75 -5.49 -25.07
C GLY A 160 -6.11 -5.18 -23.62
N ARG A 161 -5.62 -6.01 -22.70
CA ARG A 161 -5.87 -5.94 -21.26
C ARG A 161 -5.28 -4.67 -20.64
N MET A 162 -4.20 -4.12 -21.19
CA MET A 162 -3.64 -2.83 -20.76
C MET A 162 -4.63 -1.68 -21.04
N LEU A 163 -5.26 -1.65 -22.21
CA LEU A 163 -6.25 -0.63 -22.54
C LEU A 163 -7.53 -0.76 -21.70
N ASP A 164 -7.93 -1.99 -21.34
CA ASP A 164 -8.99 -2.22 -20.36
C ASP A 164 -8.65 -1.59 -19.00
N ARG A 165 -7.39 -1.71 -18.53
CA ARG A 165 -6.93 -1.05 -17.30
C ARG A 165 -6.96 0.48 -17.41
N LEU A 166 -6.59 1.07 -18.56
CA LEU A 166 -6.71 2.52 -18.79
C LEU A 166 -8.18 3.00 -18.73
N ARG A 167 -9.12 2.19 -19.24
CA ARG A 167 -10.55 2.46 -19.12
C ARG A 167 -11.03 2.40 -17.67
N ALA A 168 -10.49 1.46 -16.88
CA ALA A 168 -10.73 1.40 -15.44
C ALA A 168 -10.26 2.68 -14.74
N ALA A 169 -9.01 3.10 -14.98
CA ALA A 169 -8.44 4.33 -14.41
C ALA A 169 -9.29 5.56 -14.72
N ALA A 170 -9.67 5.75 -15.99
CA ALA A 170 -10.53 6.87 -16.39
C ALA A 170 -11.92 6.81 -15.76
N LEU A 171 -12.50 5.61 -15.61
CA LEU A 171 -13.81 5.45 -14.98
C LEU A 171 -13.75 5.66 -13.46
N PHE A 172 -12.70 5.19 -12.77
CA PHE A 172 -12.45 5.52 -11.36
C PHE A 172 -12.31 7.01 -11.17
N LYS A 173 -11.50 7.69 -12.00
CA LYS A 173 -11.32 9.13 -11.90
C LYS A 173 -12.64 9.88 -11.98
N ARG A 174 -13.52 9.50 -12.91
CA ARG A 174 -14.86 10.11 -13.07
C ARG A 174 -15.81 9.81 -11.91
N ARG A 175 -15.82 8.59 -11.37
CA ARG A 175 -16.83 8.14 -10.40
C ARG A 175 -16.43 8.33 -8.94
N ALA A 176 -15.13 8.27 -8.64
CA ALA A 176 -14.62 8.13 -7.27
C ALA A 176 -13.40 9.02 -6.99
N GLY A 177 -12.72 9.57 -8.00
CA GLY A 177 -11.43 10.26 -7.84
C GLY A 177 -11.46 11.62 -7.12
N SER A 178 -12.63 12.11 -6.72
CA SER A 178 -12.75 13.25 -5.78
C SER A 178 -12.74 12.80 -4.32
N GLU A 179 -13.15 11.56 -4.04
CA GLU A 179 -13.30 11.00 -2.69
C GLU A 179 -12.19 10.01 -2.35
N TYR A 180 -11.84 9.13 -3.28
CA TYR A 180 -10.82 8.09 -3.11
C TYR A 180 -9.56 8.43 -3.89
N LEU A 181 -8.42 8.01 -3.36
CA LEU A 181 -7.18 8.00 -4.13
C LEU A 181 -7.28 6.90 -5.20
N VAL A 182 -6.94 7.22 -6.45
CA VAL A 182 -6.99 6.26 -7.57
C VAL A 182 -5.60 5.68 -7.82
N GLU A 183 -5.45 4.38 -7.66
CA GLU A 183 -4.20 3.65 -7.91
C GLU A 183 -4.25 2.93 -9.26
N GLY A 184 -3.23 3.19 -10.09
CA GLY A 184 -2.88 2.35 -11.24
C GLY A 184 -1.95 1.21 -10.83
N TRP A 185 -1.64 0.29 -11.73
CA TRP A 185 -0.75 -0.83 -11.45
C TRP A 185 0.08 -1.22 -12.66
N VAL A 186 1.37 -1.49 -12.42
CA VAL A 186 2.33 -2.06 -13.38
C VAL A 186 3.13 -3.17 -12.71
N GLU A 187 3.68 -4.08 -13.49
CA GLU A 187 4.62 -5.06 -12.96
C GLU A 187 6.04 -4.48 -12.87
N GLY A 188 6.81 -5.02 -11.93
CA GLY A 188 8.22 -4.72 -11.75
C GLY A 188 9.07 -5.56 -12.71
N PRO A 189 10.33 -5.17 -12.95
CA PRO A 189 11.17 -5.82 -13.94
C PRO A 189 11.38 -7.32 -13.71
N CYS A 190 11.46 -7.77 -12.45
CA CYS A 190 11.69 -9.19 -12.19
C CYS A 190 10.41 -10.03 -12.33
N ALA A 191 9.26 -9.51 -11.92
CA ALA A 191 7.95 -10.14 -12.11
C ALA A 191 7.57 -10.23 -13.59
N GLU A 192 7.57 -9.11 -14.33
CA GLU A 192 7.28 -9.11 -15.77
C GLU A 192 8.30 -9.97 -16.54
N GLY A 193 9.57 -9.92 -16.13
CA GLY A 193 10.59 -10.81 -16.67
C GLY A 193 10.26 -12.29 -16.46
N ALA A 194 9.73 -12.66 -15.29
CA ALA A 194 9.32 -14.03 -15.00
C ALA A 194 8.06 -14.41 -15.80
N ASP A 195 7.11 -13.49 -15.96
CA ASP A 195 5.89 -13.71 -16.74
C ASP A 195 6.18 -13.94 -18.23
N LEU A 196 7.21 -13.27 -18.78
CA LEU A 196 7.61 -13.44 -20.19
C LEU A 196 8.51 -14.66 -20.42
N ARG A 197 9.41 -14.94 -19.47
CA ARG A 197 10.50 -15.93 -19.63
C ARG A 197 10.19 -17.29 -19.00
N GLY A 198 9.27 -17.34 -18.04
CA GLY A 198 9.11 -18.42 -17.09
C GLY A 198 10.02 -18.24 -15.87
N LEU A 199 9.49 -18.43 -14.67
CA LEU A 199 10.15 -18.11 -13.41
C LEU A 199 11.46 -18.89 -13.25
N ASN A 200 11.39 -20.22 -13.37
CA ASN A 200 12.55 -21.08 -13.20
C ASN A 200 13.65 -20.75 -14.21
N ALA A 201 13.26 -20.44 -15.45
CA ALA A 201 14.21 -20.16 -16.51
C ALA A 201 14.89 -18.81 -16.33
N LEU A 202 14.15 -17.78 -15.86
CA LEU A 202 14.73 -16.51 -15.45
C LEU A 202 15.76 -16.70 -14.30
N MET A 203 15.45 -17.57 -13.33
CA MET A 203 16.37 -17.84 -12.21
C MET A 203 17.71 -18.43 -12.68
N TYR A 204 17.71 -19.30 -13.70
CA TYR A 204 18.93 -19.78 -14.33
C TYR A 204 19.63 -18.70 -15.16
N ASP A 205 18.87 -17.88 -15.89
CA ASP A 205 19.42 -16.87 -16.79
C ASP A 205 20.21 -15.77 -16.08
N PHE A 206 19.98 -15.52 -14.77
CA PHE A 206 20.88 -14.64 -13.99
C PHE A 206 22.34 -15.10 -13.99
N PHE A 207 22.59 -16.40 -14.21
CA PHE A 207 23.92 -17.00 -14.26
C PHE A 207 24.33 -17.34 -15.69
N ASP A 208 23.44 -17.98 -16.43
CA ASP A 208 23.74 -18.53 -17.76
C ASP A 208 23.76 -17.45 -18.85
N ASP A 209 22.94 -16.41 -18.70
CA ASP A 209 22.83 -15.34 -19.70
C ASP A 209 22.47 -13.97 -19.09
N PRO A 210 23.39 -13.36 -18.31
CA PRO A 210 23.21 -12.03 -17.73
C PRO A 210 22.87 -10.95 -18.74
N ALA A 211 23.35 -11.07 -19.98
CA ALA A 211 23.12 -10.09 -21.03
C ALA A 211 21.66 -10.10 -21.48
N PHE A 212 21.08 -11.29 -21.66
CA PHE A 212 19.65 -11.43 -21.93
C PHE A 212 18.80 -10.84 -20.80
N VAL A 213 19.10 -11.15 -19.53
CA VAL A 213 18.35 -10.62 -18.38
C VAL A 213 18.36 -9.08 -18.37
N ARG A 214 19.53 -8.46 -18.61
CA ARG A 214 19.65 -7.00 -18.69
C ARG A 214 18.83 -6.40 -19.85
N GLY A 215 18.79 -7.09 -20.98
CA GLY A 215 17.95 -6.72 -22.12
C GLY A 215 16.46 -6.83 -21.79
N LEU A 216 16.05 -7.94 -21.19
CA LEU A 216 14.66 -8.22 -20.81
C LEU A 216 14.15 -7.19 -19.80
N PHE A 217 14.88 -6.95 -18.72
CA PHE A 217 14.49 -5.95 -17.72
C PHE A 217 14.55 -4.53 -18.29
N GLY A 218 15.45 -4.29 -19.25
CA GLY A 218 15.52 -3.03 -19.98
C GLY A 218 14.25 -2.76 -20.79
N PHE A 219 13.76 -3.78 -21.50
CA PHE A 219 12.50 -3.73 -22.24
C PHE A 219 11.29 -3.60 -21.31
N ALA A 220 11.22 -4.41 -20.25
CA ALA A 220 10.13 -4.36 -19.27
C ALA A 220 9.99 -2.94 -18.71
N VAL A 221 11.05 -2.33 -18.20
CA VAL A 221 10.99 -0.96 -17.66
C VAL A 221 10.56 0.08 -18.72
N GLU A 222 10.93 -0.09 -20.00
CA GLU A 222 10.47 0.81 -21.07
C GLU A 222 8.95 0.72 -21.26
N MET A 223 8.42 -0.50 -21.35
CA MET A 223 6.98 -0.76 -21.46
C MET A 223 6.23 -0.22 -20.24
N GLU A 224 6.71 -0.51 -19.03
CA GLU A 224 6.02 -0.12 -17.81
C GLU A 224 6.02 1.40 -17.59
N LEU A 225 7.05 2.10 -18.03
CA LEU A 225 7.05 3.57 -18.02
C LEU A 225 6.04 4.16 -19.02
N ALA A 226 5.89 3.56 -20.20
CA ALA A 226 4.87 3.96 -21.16
C ALA A 226 3.46 3.71 -20.59
N PHE A 227 3.25 2.58 -19.93
CA PHE A 227 1.97 2.23 -19.35
C PHE A 227 1.63 3.05 -18.11
N ALA A 228 2.58 3.27 -17.20
CA ALA A 228 2.44 4.14 -16.04
C ALA A 228 2.08 5.58 -16.46
N ARG A 229 2.69 6.09 -17.53
CA ARG A 229 2.34 7.40 -18.11
C ARG A 229 0.89 7.42 -18.57
N ALA A 230 0.46 6.44 -19.36
CA ALA A 230 -0.92 6.36 -19.84
C ALA A 230 -1.93 6.23 -18.67
N GLN A 231 -1.59 5.50 -17.61
CA GLN A 231 -2.42 5.40 -16.40
C GLN A 231 -2.51 6.73 -15.63
N ALA A 232 -1.38 7.45 -15.50
CA ALA A 232 -1.37 8.78 -14.89
C ALA A 232 -2.22 9.79 -15.70
N GLU A 233 -2.10 9.78 -17.03
CA GLU A 233 -2.91 10.61 -17.94
C GLU A 233 -4.40 10.24 -17.88
N ALA A 234 -4.73 8.96 -17.69
CA ALA A 234 -6.10 8.49 -17.47
C ALA A 234 -6.68 8.89 -16.09
N GLY A 235 -5.85 9.36 -15.16
CA GLY A 235 -6.28 9.97 -13.91
C GLY A 235 -5.88 9.24 -12.62
N CYS A 236 -4.95 8.29 -12.68
CA CYS A 236 -4.36 7.69 -11.47
C CYS A 236 -3.53 8.72 -10.68
N ASP A 237 -3.68 8.74 -9.36
CA ASP A 237 -2.93 9.59 -8.42
C ASP A 237 -1.58 8.97 -7.99
N ILE A 238 -1.48 7.64 -8.07
CA ILE A 238 -0.30 6.83 -7.73
C ILE A 238 -0.24 5.61 -8.66
N ILE A 239 0.96 5.07 -8.87
CA ILE A 239 1.19 3.79 -9.56
C ILE A 239 1.69 2.77 -8.54
N GLY A 240 0.96 1.67 -8.39
CA GLY A 240 1.43 0.46 -7.73
C GLY A 240 2.39 -0.31 -8.63
N VAL A 241 3.44 -0.89 -8.04
CA VAL A 241 4.44 -1.73 -8.71
C VAL A 241 4.50 -3.06 -7.97
N GLY A 242 4.09 -4.14 -8.62
CA GLY A 242 4.22 -5.50 -8.10
C GLY A 242 5.51 -6.15 -8.60
N ASP A 243 6.38 -6.63 -7.71
CA ASP A 243 7.61 -7.32 -8.16
C ASP A 243 7.89 -8.59 -7.36
N ALA A 244 6.90 -9.48 -7.29
CA ALA A 244 6.92 -10.64 -6.41
C ALA A 244 8.14 -11.57 -6.62
N ALA A 245 8.62 -11.71 -7.86
CA ALA A 245 9.79 -12.54 -8.17
C ALA A 245 11.09 -12.00 -7.53
N ALA A 246 11.15 -10.71 -7.20
CA ALA A 246 12.33 -10.09 -6.60
C ALA A 246 12.68 -10.63 -5.20
N SER A 247 11.72 -11.20 -4.46
CA SER A 247 12.00 -11.82 -3.14
C SER A 247 12.64 -13.20 -3.24
N LEU A 248 12.63 -13.82 -4.42
CA LEU A 248 13.18 -15.16 -4.65
C LEU A 248 14.69 -15.13 -4.91
N VAL A 249 15.26 -13.93 -5.12
CA VAL A 249 16.68 -13.75 -5.38
C VAL A 249 17.41 -13.21 -4.15
N GLY A 250 18.61 -13.74 -3.91
CA GLY A 250 19.47 -13.24 -2.83
C GLY A 250 19.96 -11.81 -3.09
N PRO A 251 20.48 -11.11 -2.05
CA PRO A 251 20.86 -9.71 -2.14
C PRO A 251 21.89 -9.39 -3.23
N ARG A 252 22.77 -10.34 -3.58
CA ARG A 252 23.73 -10.16 -4.68
C ARG A 252 23.05 -9.98 -6.03
N ILE A 253 22.17 -10.92 -6.39
CA ILE A 253 21.42 -10.88 -7.66
C ILE A 253 20.45 -9.70 -7.65
N TYR A 254 19.78 -9.44 -6.52
CA TYR A 254 18.89 -8.29 -6.38
C TYR A 254 19.63 -6.97 -6.67
N ASN A 255 20.77 -6.71 -6.02
CA ASN A 255 21.52 -5.46 -6.22
C ASN A 255 22.11 -5.32 -7.64
N GLU A 256 22.49 -6.44 -8.27
CA GLU A 256 23.10 -6.41 -9.60
C GLU A 256 22.07 -6.31 -10.75
N PHE A 257 20.97 -7.04 -10.64
CA PHE A 257 20.03 -7.21 -11.74
C PHE A 257 18.68 -6.56 -11.50
N VAL A 258 18.13 -6.58 -10.28
CA VAL A 258 16.75 -6.12 -10.03
C VAL A 258 16.74 -4.63 -9.66
N TRP A 259 17.51 -4.26 -8.64
CA TRP A 259 17.53 -2.92 -8.06
C TRP A 259 17.79 -1.80 -9.08
N PRO A 260 18.75 -1.90 -10.02
CA PRO A 260 18.99 -0.82 -10.98
C PRO A 260 17.78 -0.53 -11.88
N TYR A 261 17.01 -1.57 -12.22
CA TYR A 261 15.85 -1.46 -13.09
C TYR A 261 14.61 -1.01 -12.31
N GLN A 262 14.42 -1.50 -11.08
CA GLN A 262 13.42 -0.95 -10.17
C GLN A 262 13.68 0.55 -9.93
N LYS A 263 14.94 0.96 -9.71
CA LYS A 263 15.29 2.38 -9.52
C LYS A 263 14.95 3.20 -10.75
N ARG A 264 15.28 2.70 -11.95
CA ARG A 264 14.94 3.36 -13.22
C ARG A 264 13.43 3.50 -13.42
N LEU A 265 12.66 2.47 -13.06
CA LEU A 265 11.20 2.50 -13.10
C LEU A 265 10.64 3.53 -12.13
N VAL A 266 11.07 3.50 -10.86
CA VAL A 266 10.61 4.46 -9.84
C VAL A 266 10.92 5.90 -10.24
N ASP A 267 12.17 6.18 -10.65
CA ASP A 267 12.57 7.52 -11.09
C ASP A 267 11.79 8.00 -12.31
N GLY A 268 11.53 7.09 -13.26
CA GLY A 268 10.74 7.42 -14.44
C GLY A 268 9.28 7.72 -14.10
N ILE A 269 8.68 6.98 -13.16
CA ILE A 269 7.32 7.26 -12.65
C ILE A 269 7.27 8.61 -11.92
N HIS A 270 8.29 8.95 -11.13
CA HIS A 270 8.40 10.27 -10.52
C HIS A 270 8.57 11.38 -11.57
N ALA A 271 9.36 11.15 -12.62
CA ALA A 271 9.60 12.13 -13.68
C ALA A 271 8.34 12.48 -14.48
N ILE A 272 7.34 11.59 -14.53
CA ILE A 272 6.01 11.88 -15.12
C ILE A 272 5.04 12.54 -14.13
N GLY A 273 5.51 12.88 -12.92
CA GLY A 273 4.72 13.57 -11.89
C GLY A 273 3.81 12.65 -11.07
N SER A 274 3.99 11.33 -11.17
CA SER A 274 3.24 10.37 -10.36
C SER A 274 4.04 9.91 -9.13
N ARG A 275 3.39 9.15 -8.26
CA ARG A 275 3.97 8.53 -7.05
C ARG A 275 4.06 7.02 -7.21
N VAL A 276 4.85 6.36 -6.37
CA VAL A 276 5.03 4.90 -6.40
C VAL A 276 4.66 4.24 -5.08
N ARG A 277 3.81 3.21 -5.16
CA ARG A 277 3.66 2.16 -4.13
C ARG A 277 4.37 0.91 -4.62
N LEU A 278 5.40 0.46 -3.90
CA LEU A 278 6.08 -0.80 -4.23
C LEU A 278 5.57 -1.92 -3.33
N HIS A 279 5.17 -3.03 -3.94
CA HIS A 279 4.83 -4.28 -3.26
C HIS A 279 5.69 -5.44 -3.77
N ILE A 280 6.32 -6.16 -2.85
CA ILE A 280 7.09 -7.38 -3.14
C ILE A 280 6.62 -8.46 -2.17
N CYS A 281 5.90 -9.46 -2.69
CA CYS A 281 5.45 -10.61 -1.92
C CYS A 281 6.63 -11.40 -1.35
N GLY A 282 6.44 -12.01 -0.18
CA GLY A 282 7.41 -12.89 0.46
C GLY A 282 8.49 -12.18 1.28
N ASP A 283 9.51 -12.93 1.66
CA ASP A 283 10.52 -12.47 2.63
C ASP A 283 11.58 -11.57 2.00
N THR A 284 11.41 -10.26 2.17
CA THR A 284 12.35 -9.25 1.67
C THR A 284 13.36 -8.75 2.71
N ARG A 285 13.50 -9.40 3.87
CA ARG A 285 14.35 -8.94 4.99
C ARG A 285 15.78 -8.62 4.56
N GLN A 286 16.35 -9.39 3.63
CA GLN A 286 17.73 -9.22 3.18
C GLN A 286 17.93 -8.01 2.25
N ILE A 287 16.85 -7.46 1.68
CA ILE A 287 16.89 -6.40 0.67
C ILE A 287 16.16 -5.11 1.10
N LEU A 288 15.72 -5.00 2.36
CA LEU A 288 15.01 -3.81 2.87
C LEU A 288 15.76 -2.49 2.71
N GLU A 289 17.08 -2.49 2.95
CA GLU A 289 17.89 -1.28 2.82
C GLU A 289 18.03 -0.83 1.36
N PRO A 290 18.39 -1.71 0.41
CA PRO A 290 18.24 -1.40 -1.01
C PRO A 290 16.85 -0.89 -1.41
N ILE A 291 15.76 -1.54 -0.97
CA ILE A 291 14.39 -1.08 -1.24
C ILE A 291 14.18 0.35 -0.73
N GLY A 292 14.62 0.65 0.49
CA GLY A 292 14.53 2.01 1.07
C GLY A 292 15.27 3.08 0.25
N ARG A 293 16.28 2.70 -0.55
CA ARG A 293 17.01 3.61 -1.44
C ARG A 293 16.33 3.81 -2.81
N LEU A 294 15.27 3.06 -3.11
CA LEU A 294 14.48 3.30 -4.32
C LEU A 294 13.70 4.62 -4.26
N ALA A 295 13.44 5.11 -3.04
CA ALA A 295 12.64 6.30 -2.76
C ALA A 295 11.15 6.19 -3.17
N CYS A 296 10.58 4.99 -3.15
CA CYS A 296 9.14 4.80 -3.33
C CYS A 296 8.35 5.60 -2.29
N ASP A 297 7.24 6.22 -2.69
CA ASP A 297 6.40 6.99 -1.78
C ASP A 297 5.75 6.11 -0.71
N ILE A 298 5.39 4.87 -1.06
CA ILE A 298 4.88 3.83 -0.16
C ILE A 298 5.66 2.54 -0.39
N VAL A 299 6.10 1.90 0.69
CA VAL A 299 6.61 0.51 0.66
C VAL A 299 5.61 -0.39 1.38
N ASP A 300 4.97 -1.25 0.60
CA ASP A 300 3.97 -2.23 1.02
C ASP A 300 4.64 -3.57 1.33
N LEU A 301 4.70 -3.91 2.61
CA LEU A 301 5.53 -4.99 3.14
C LEU A 301 4.71 -6.27 3.32
N ASP A 302 5.29 -7.40 2.93
CA ASP A 302 4.75 -8.72 3.25
C ASP A 302 4.74 -9.02 4.75
N PHE A 303 3.79 -9.84 5.22
CA PHE A 303 3.63 -10.22 6.62
C PHE A 303 4.85 -10.95 7.20
N MET A 304 5.68 -11.55 6.34
CA MET A 304 6.94 -12.19 6.72
C MET A 304 8.00 -11.19 7.20
N VAL A 305 7.86 -9.90 6.87
CA VAL A 305 8.84 -8.86 7.20
C VAL A 305 8.51 -8.20 8.54
N PRO A 306 9.39 -8.21 9.54
CA PRO A 306 9.12 -7.46 10.77
C PRO A 306 9.07 -5.94 10.49
N LEU A 307 7.91 -5.30 10.70
CA LEU A 307 7.73 -3.85 10.48
C LEU A 307 8.77 -2.99 11.19
N ALA A 308 9.13 -3.37 12.42
CA ALA A 308 10.17 -2.67 13.19
C ALA A 308 11.55 -2.75 12.51
N ASP A 309 11.85 -3.83 11.80
CA ASP A 309 13.10 -3.94 11.03
C ASP A 309 13.05 -3.06 9.78
N ALA A 310 11.95 -3.09 9.02
CA ALA A 310 11.76 -2.20 7.89
C ALA A 310 11.86 -0.72 8.31
N ARG A 311 11.19 -0.30 9.39
CA ARG A 311 11.29 1.07 9.92
C ARG A 311 12.73 1.44 10.31
N ARG A 312 13.48 0.55 10.96
CA ARG A 312 14.90 0.82 11.28
C ARG A 312 15.76 1.00 10.03
N ARG A 313 15.58 0.15 9.02
CA ARG A 313 16.44 0.13 7.81
C ARG A 313 16.07 1.19 6.77
N MET A 314 14.80 1.59 6.70
CA MET A 314 14.30 2.60 5.75
C MET A 314 14.20 4.01 6.37
N GLY A 315 14.43 4.13 7.68
CA GLY A 315 14.39 5.39 8.40
C GLY A 315 12.97 5.89 8.71
N PRO A 316 12.84 7.05 9.39
CA PRO A 316 11.56 7.51 9.94
C PRO A 316 10.60 8.12 8.90
N ASN A 317 11.09 8.44 7.70
CA ASN A 317 10.32 9.19 6.69
C ASN A 317 9.63 8.31 5.65
N GLN A 318 10.07 7.06 5.48
CA GLN A 318 9.43 6.14 4.55
C GLN A 318 8.00 5.86 4.99
N VAL A 319 7.02 5.98 4.10
CA VAL A 319 5.66 5.50 4.39
C VAL A 319 5.67 3.98 4.26
N LEU A 320 5.30 3.29 5.34
CA LEU A 320 5.15 1.85 5.36
C LEU A 320 3.67 1.49 5.28
N LEU A 321 3.34 0.44 4.53
CA LEU A 321 2.00 -0.14 4.43
C LEU A 321 2.08 -1.63 4.76
N GLY A 322 1.04 -2.15 5.40
CA GLY A 322 0.95 -3.56 5.78
C GLY A 322 1.18 -3.75 7.29
N ASN A 323 1.38 -4.92 7.85
CA ASN A 323 1.55 -6.16 7.13
C ASN A 323 0.92 -7.31 7.92
N LEU A 324 -0.35 -7.16 8.28
CA LEU A 324 -1.07 -8.27 8.92
C LEU A 324 -0.93 -9.56 8.10
N ASP A 325 -0.77 -10.69 8.78
CA ASP A 325 -0.86 -12.01 8.15
C ASP A 325 -2.26 -12.16 7.52
N PRO A 326 -2.36 -12.19 6.18
CA PRO A 326 -3.65 -12.17 5.52
C PRO A 326 -4.48 -13.44 5.82
N VAL A 327 -3.82 -14.56 6.09
CA VAL A 327 -4.51 -15.83 6.34
C VAL A 327 -4.79 -16.00 7.82
N ARG A 328 -3.76 -16.02 8.66
CA ARG A 328 -3.90 -16.39 10.08
C ARG A 328 -4.61 -15.34 10.92
N VAL A 329 -4.41 -14.06 10.59
CA VAL A 329 -5.02 -12.96 11.36
C VAL A 329 -6.34 -12.53 10.75
N LEU A 330 -6.39 -12.35 9.43
CA LEU A 330 -7.57 -11.80 8.77
C LEU A 330 -8.59 -12.87 8.39
N LYS A 331 -8.20 -13.90 7.62
CA LYS A 331 -9.16 -14.92 7.17
C LYS A 331 -9.59 -15.87 8.29
N ASP A 332 -8.63 -16.41 9.04
CA ASP A 332 -8.87 -17.48 10.02
C ASP A 332 -8.92 -16.97 11.47
N GLY A 333 -8.76 -15.66 11.68
CA GLY A 333 -8.74 -15.01 12.98
C GLY A 333 -10.11 -14.51 13.45
N THR A 334 -10.09 -13.58 14.41
CA THR A 334 -11.28 -12.94 14.98
C THR A 334 -11.16 -11.41 14.92
N PRO A 335 -12.27 -10.66 15.05
CA PRO A 335 -12.22 -9.19 15.03
C PRO A 335 -11.31 -8.60 16.11
N ASP A 336 -11.27 -9.20 17.30
CA ASP A 336 -10.36 -8.79 18.38
C ASP A 336 -8.89 -9.09 18.03
N GLY A 337 -8.62 -10.25 17.42
CA GLY A 337 -7.29 -10.62 16.95
C GLY A 337 -6.78 -9.65 15.88
N VAL A 338 -7.63 -9.26 14.93
CA VAL A 338 -7.30 -8.25 13.91
C VAL A 338 -6.96 -6.90 14.54
N ARG A 339 -7.79 -6.40 15.47
CA ARG A 339 -7.53 -5.13 16.18
C ARG A 339 -6.22 -5.16 16.95
N ALA A 340 -5.96 -6.25 17.68
CA ALA A 340 -4.73 -6.40 18.45
C ALA A 340 -3.48 -6.45 17.55
N ALA A 341 -3.55 -7.19 16.44
CA ALA A 341 -2.46 -7.29 15.48
C ALA A 341 -2.19 -5.94 14.78
N LEU A 342 -3.24 -5.20 14.41
CA LEU A 342 -3.10 -3.84 13.86
C LEU A 342 -2.48 -2.89 14.86
N ALA A 343 -2.89 -2.94 16.13
CA ALA A 343 -2.27 -2.12 17.18
C ALA A 343 -0.78 -2.40 17.33
N ALA A 344 -0.37 -3.67 17.24
CA ALA A 344 1.03 -4.06 17.26
C ALA A 344 1.80 -3.55 16.03
N CYS A 345 1.22 -3.69 14.83
CA CYS A 345 1.82 -3.21 13.58
C CYS A 345 1.97 -1.68 13.57
N HIS A 346 0.91 -0.97 13.95
CA HIS A 346 0.92 0.50 14.03
C HIS A 346 1.97 1.00 15.03
N LYS A 347 2.07 0.36 16.21
CA LYS A 347 3.13 0.69 17.17
C LYS A 347 4.54 0.43 16.62
N ALA A 348 4.74 -0.68 15.89
CA ALA A 348 6.03 -1.04 15.33
C ALA A 348 6.46 -0.14 14.16
N ALA A 349 5.52 0.25 13.31
CA ALA A 349 5.76 1.16 12.18
C ALA A 349 5.94 2.62 12.63
N GLY A 350 5.23 3.04 13.69
CA GLY A 350 5.27 4.42 14.19
C GLY A 350 4.55 5.40 13.25
N PRO A 351 4.99 6.67 13.17
CA PRO A 351 4.40 7.64 12.26
C PRO A 351 4.62 7.22 10.79
N ARG A 352 3.87 7.84 9.87
CA ARG A 352 3.94 7.55 8.43
C ARG A 352 3.66 6.08 8.11
N TYR A 353 2.47 5.67 8.50
CA TYR A 353 2.02 4.29 8.38
C TYR A 353 0.60 4.22 7.83
N ILE A 354 0.38 3.27 6.92
CA ILE A 354 -0.91 2.99 6.29
C ILE A 354 -1.31 1.57 6.67
N LEU A 355 -2.55 1.41 7.15
CA LEU A 355 -3.06 0.12 7.57
C LEU A 355 -3.30 -0.76 6.34
N GLY A 356 -2.95 -2.04 6.45
CA GLY A 356 -3.17 -3.04 5.41
C GLY A 356 -2.74 -4.42 5.86
N ALA A 357 -3.06 -5.42 5.05
CA ALA A 357 -2.48 -6.76 5.15
C ALA A 357 -1.12 -6.79 4.46
N GLY A 358 -0.34 -7.84 4.68
CA GLY A 358 0.95 -8.01 4.01
C GLY A 358 0.84 -8.44 2.54
N CYS A 359 -0.36 -8.76 2.06
CA CYS A 359 -0.62 -9.11 0.67
C CYS A 359 -2.12 -8.91 0.40
N GLU A 360 -2.66 -9.53 -0.65
CA GLU A 360 -4.09 -9.59 -0.90
C GLU A 360 -4.87 -10.14 0.31
N ILE A 361 -5.99 -9.48 0.64
CA ILE A 361 -6.98 -10.01 1.58
C ILE A 361 -7.58 -11.28 0.98
N PRO A 362 -7.41 -12.47 1.60
CA PRO A 362 -7.84 -13.71 0.99
C PRO A 362 -9.34 -13.75 0.72
N ARG A 363 -9.70 -14.37 -0.40
CA ARG A 363 -11.09 -14.73 -0.70
C ARG A 363 -11.68 -15.54 0.46
N GLY A 364 -12.90 -15.19 0.88
CA GLY A 364 -13.57 -15.84 2.01
C GLY A 364 -13.17 -15.30 3.39
N THR A 365 -12.40 -14.21 3.48
CA THR A 365 -12.20 -13.48 4.74
C THR A 365 -13.56 -13.06 5.33
N PRO A 366 -13.89 -13.41 6.59
CA PRO A 366 -15.13 -13.01 7.22
C PRO A 366 -15.30 -11.47 7.22
N PRO A 367 -16.46 -10.92 6.80
CA PRO A 367 -16.65 -9.48 6.72
C PRO A 367 -16.37 -8.75 8.03
N GLU A 368 -16.68 -9.36 9.18
CA GLU A 368 -16.42 -8.83 10.51
C GLU A 368 -14.93 -8.65 10.81
N ASN A 369 -14.07 -9.52 10.29
CA ASN A 369 -12.63 -9.42 10.44
C ASN A 369 -12.08 -8.26 9.61
N PHE A 370 -12.58 -8.08 8.39
CA PHE A 370 -12.16 -6.95 7.56
C PHE A 370 -12.71 -5.61 8.09
N LEU A 371 -13.96 -5.58 8.54
CA LEU A 371 -14.56 -4.42 9.22
C LEU A 371 -13.81 -4.03 10.50
N ALA A 372 -13.20 -4.99 11.20
CA ALA A 372 -12.38 -4.72 12.37
C ALA A 372 -11.18 -3.82 12.05
N MET A 373 -10.65 -3.85 10.82
CA MET A 373 -9.59 -2.94 10.39
C MET A 373 -10.09 -1.48 10.33
N ALA A 374 -11.26 -1.26 9.73
CA ALA A 374 -11.90 0.05 9.67
C ALA A 374 -12.26 0.59 11.06
N GLN A 375 -12.78 -0.29 11.93
CA GLN A 375 -13.10 0.05 13.32
C GLN A 375 -11.83 0.42 14.10
N TYR A 376 -10.74 -0.30 13.90
CA TYR A 376 -9.45 0.07 14.49
C TYR A 376 -9.00 1.45 14.01
N ALA A 377 -9.03 1.70 12.69
CA ALA A 377 -8.68 3.00 12.12
C ALA A 377 -9.51 4.13 12.74
N ALA A 378 -10.83 3.96 12.87
CA ALA A 378 -11.72 4.95 13.49
C ALA A 378 -11.48 5.15 15.00
N SER A 379 -10.94 4.14 15.69
CA SER A 379 -10.60 4.21 17.12
C SER A 379 -9.31 4.99 17.39
N VAL A 380 -8.38 4.99 16.43
CA VAL A 380 -7.11 5.71 16.53
C VAL A 380 -7.28 7.09 15.91
N ARG A 381 -7.38 8.10 16.77
CA ARG A 381 -7.48 9.50 16.34
C ARG A 381 -6.09 10.10 16.17
N GLY A 382 -5.90 10.83 15.08
CA GLY A 382 -4.67 11.57 14.78
C GLY A 382 -4.54 12.88 15.57
#